data_AF-A0A7S2ER47-F1
#
_entry.id   AF-A0A7S2ER47-F1
#
_cell.length_a   1.000
_cell.length_b   1.000
_cell.length_c   1.000
_cell.angle_alpha   90.00
_cell.angle_beta   90.00
_cell.angle_gamma   90.00
#
_symmetry.space_group_name_H-M   'P 1'
#
loop_
_entity.id
_entity.type
_entity.pdbx_description
1 polymer ?
#
loop_
_entity_poly.entity_id
_entity_poly.type
_entity_poly.pdbx_seq_one_letter_code
_entity_poly.pdbx_strand_id
1 'polypeptide(L)'
;GLHATTMGGTPCIVVNGPQSKALNSSIGALGSGCRANATIGRALKLVLLNVGGAVCGGSESTTLGTPMKFTMCIAENEDSLRQEWRPLSVERGYNENETIVTVIPVTCGPIQLVDFFTKDANTLISLMAQSLHSVYNAEMPFINDCTIVISPEHLDTLIQGGISSKRQFQTCLWHKCNVIFLSSYIPAVRQFLTIKTSLPKVLVPFLAVILGTILAILQRLRVFMGYDPLTFLPKFSSPDSFHIVVAGGPGGKFTSFMPGFGVGLPSMPTAHMSCAVSCKVEDLPSIQMISVYNDATTKESESIIVDPRKQHKMQTFQLAPRNGKLSKVIGLFDISKPKGNQILDRISELLHLRCDSSITIRRYTKQSFSRRADPNLLSRITQECYQVIAAIAD
;
A
#
# COMPACT_ATOMS: atom_id res chain seq x y z
N GLY A 1 16.94 0.29 -17.87
CA GLY A 1 17.17 1.38 -16.91
C GLY A 1 16.88 0.93 -15.49
N LEU A 2 15.61 0.92 -15.07
CA LEU A 2 15.20 0.71 -13.67
C LEU A 2 15.78 -0.55 -13.00
N HIS A 3 15.84 -1.70 -13.69
CA HIS A 3 16.37 -2.94 -13.10
C HIS A 3 17.89 -2.90 -12.81
N ALA A 4 18.65 -2.03 -13.49
CA ALA A 4 20.09 -1.91 -13.28
C ALA A 4 20.45 -1.15 -11.99
N THR A 5 19.47 -0.57 -11.29
CA THR A 5 19.73 0.13 -10.03
C THR A 5 20.04 -0.84 -8.89
N THR A 6 20.94 -0.41 -8.00
CA THR A 6 21.23 -1.11 -6.74
C THR A 6 20.09 -1.02 -5.74
N MET A 7 19.20 -0.02 -5.86
CA MET A 7 18.10 0.24 -4.93
C MET A 7 16.92 -0.75 -4.99
N GLY A 8 16.96 -1.77 -5.84
CA GLY A 8 15.86 -2.73 -5.93
C GLY A 8 14.63 -2.24 -6.68
N GLY A 9 14.81 -1.28 -7.59
CA GLY A 9 13.75 -0.70 -8.41
C GLY A 9 12.96 -1.74 -9.21
N THR A 10 11.66 -1.51 -9.33
CA THR A 10 10.71 -2.36 -10.05
C THR A 10 9.50 -1.54 -10.52
N PRO A 11 8.90 -1.84 -11.69
CA PRO A 11 7.70 -1.15 -12.12
C PRO A 11 6.48 -1.59 -11.28
N CYS A 12 5.73 -0.62 -10.77
CA CYS A 12 4.38 -0.74 -10.23
C CYS A 12 3.39 -0.34 -11.33
N ILE A 13 2.41 -1.18 -11.62
CA ILE A 13 1.41 -0.93 -12.65
C ILE A 13 0.12 -0.46 -11.97
N VAL A 14 -0.40 0.69 -12.37
CA VAL A 14 -1.70 1.23 -11.95
C VAL A 14 -2.61 1.24 -13.17
N VAL A 15 -3.82 0.68 -13.06
CA VAL A 15 -4.79 0.63 -14.15
C VAL A 15 -6.04 1.42 -13.78
N ASN A 16 -6.46 2.28 -14.71
CA ASN A 16 -7.65 3.12 -14.61
C ASN A 16 -8.59 2.88 -15.80
N GLY A 17 -9.85 3.26 -15.65
CA GLY A 17 -10.87 3.25 -16.70
C GLY A 17 -11.64 1.93 -16.82
N PRO A 18 -12.45 1.76 -17.89
CA PRO A 18 -13.47 0.72 -17.96
C PRO A 18 -12.98 -0.72 -17.81
N GLN A 19 -11.81 -1.06 -18.39
CA GLN A 19 -11.25 -2.41 -18.30
C GLN A 19 -10.61 -2.70 -16.94
N SER A 20 -10.36 -1.69 -16.10
CA SER A 20 -9.83 -1.87 -14.74
C SER A 20 -10.78 -2.68 -13.84
N LYS A 21 -12.08 -2.76 -14.19
CA LYS A 21 -13.09 -3.57 -13.49
C LYS A 21 -12.79 -5.07 -13.49
N ALA A 22 -11.96 -5.56 -14.41
CA ALA A 22 -11.49 -6.94 -14.42
C ALA A 22 -10.34 -7.20 -13.41
N LEU A 23 -9.84 -6.14 -12.78
CA LEU A 23 -8.77 -6.16 -11.79
C LEU A 23 -9.32 -5.87 -10.40
N ASN A 24 -8.57 -6.29 -9.37
CA ASN A 24 -8.91 -5.93 -8.00
C ASN A 24 -8.40 -4.52 -7.67
N SER A 25 -9.32 -3.68 -7.22
CA SER A 25 -9.07 -2.35 -6.65
C SER A 25 -9.55 -2.24 -5.19
N SER A 26 -10.16 -3.31 -4.64
CA SER A 26 -10.85 -3.29 -3.34
C SER A 26 -10.04 -4.03 -2.25
N ILE A 27 -10.69 -4.86 -1.42
CA ILE A 27 -10.05 -5.60 -0.32
C ILE A 27 -8.79 -6.32 -0.82
N GLY A 28 -7.66 -6.08 -0.16
CA GLY A 28 -6.38 -6.68 -0.54
C GLY A 28 -5.78 -6.15 -1.85
N ALA A 29 -6.10 -4.93 -2.29
CA ALA A 29 -5.63 -4.35 -3.56
C ALA A 29 -4.11 -4.38 -3.79
N LEU A 30 -3.31 -4.27 -2.73
CA LEU A 30 -1.84 -4.36 -2.77
C LEU A 30 -1.29 -5.78 -2.58
N GLY A 31 -2.15 -6.80 -2.61
CA GLY A 31 -1.76 -8.16 -2.31
C GLY A 31 -2.81 -9.18 -2.68
N SER A 32 -3.39 -9.81 -1.66
CA SER A 32 -4.18 -11.04 -1.71
C SER A 32 -4.95 -11.28 -3.01
N GLY A 33 -4.46 -12.23 -3.82
CA GLY A 33 -5.30 -13.19 -4.52
C GLY A 33 -6.04 -12.75 -5.79
N CYS A 34 -5.85 -11.53 -6.32
CA CYS A 34 -6.39 -11.26 -7.66
C CYS A 34 -5.45 -11.79 -8.74
N ARG A 35 -5.86 -12.90 -9.35
CA ARG A 35 -5.12 -13.56 -10.44
C ARG A 35 -4.81 -12.60 -11.59
N ALA A 36 -5.74 -11.72 -11.95
CA ALA A 36 -5.55 -10.78 -13.04
C ALA A 36 -4.42 -9.78 -12.74
N ASN A 37 -4.45 -9.10 -11.58
CA ASN A 37 -3.36 -8.22 -11.12
C ASN A 37 -2.01 -8.97 -11.09
N ALA A 38 -1.97 -10.14 -10.46
CA ALA A 38 -0.75 -10.94 -10.34
C ALA A 38 -0.20 -11.34 -11.72
N THR A 39 -1.08 -11.72 -12.65
CA THR A 39 -0.71 -12.13 -14.02
C THR A 39 -0.16 -10.95 -14.81
N ILE A 40 -0.81 -9.78 -14.78
CA ILE A 40 -0.34 -8.58 -15.49
C ILE A 40 1.02 -8.15 -14.95
N GLY A 41 1.13 -8.01 -13.62
CA GLY A 41 2.38 -7.65 -12.98
C GLY A 41 3.50 -8.64 -13.31
N ARG A 42 3.21 -9.95 -13.26
CA ARG A 42 4.18 -11.01 -13.54
C ARG A 42 4.56 -11.09 -15.02
N ALA A 43 3.60 -10.87 -15.93
CA ALA A 43 3.85 -10.83 -17.37
C ALA A 43 4.87 -9.73 -17.70
N LEU A 44 4.69 -8.52 -17.16
CA LEU A 44 5.68 -7.45 -17.32
C LEU A 44 7.05 -7.87 -16.77
N LYS A 45 7.11 -8.53 -15.60
CA LYS A 45 8.40 -9.03 -15.08
C LYS A 45 9.04 -10.04 -16.02
N LEU A 46 8.28 -10.98 -16.56
CA LEU A 46 8.81 -11.99 -17.49
C LEU A 46 9.29 -11.35 -18.80
N VAL A 47 8.63 -10.31 -19.30
CA VAL A 47 9.12 -9.53 -20.44
C VAL A 47 10.46 -8.86 -20.11
N LEU A 48 10.57 -8.23 -18.93
CA LEU A 48 11.82 -7.59 -18.51
C LEU A 48 12.97 -8.61 -18.32
N LEU A 49 12.68 -9.80 -17.81
CA LEU A 49 13.66 -10.88 -17.65
C LEU A 49 14.09 -11.47 -19.01
N ASN A 50 13.13 -11.87 -19.84
CA ASN A 50 13.41 -12.65 -21.05
C ASN A 50 13.74 -11.80 -22.27
N VAL A 51 13.08 -10.65 -22.42
CA VAL A 51 13.29 -9.73 -23.56
C VAL A 51 14.22 -8.59 -23.16
N GLY A 52 13.98 -7.99 -22.00
CA GLY A 52 14.82 -6.93 -21.46
C GLY A 52 16.18 -7.41 -20.91
N GLY A 53 16.37 -8.73 -20.82
CA GLY A 53 17.60 -9.36 -20.36
C GLY A 53 17.97 -9.03 -18.92
N ALA A 54 17.01 -8.69 -18.06
CA ALA A 54 17.23 -8.33 -16.66
C ALA A 54 17.62 -9.56 -15.82
N VAL A 55 18.91 -9.88 -15.72
CA VAL A 55 19.42 -11.02 -14.97
C VAL A 55 20.03 -10.54 -13.66
N CYS A 56 19.53 -11.05 -12.53
CA CYS A 56 20.06 -10.73 -11.20
C CYS A 56 21.54 -11.14 -11.10
N GLY A 57 22.41 -10.23 -10.66
CA GLY A 57 23.86 -10.44 -10.64
C GLY A 57 24.54 -10.20 -12.00
N GLY A 58 23.77 -9.83 -13.03
CA GLY A 58 24.24 -9.37 -14.32
C GLY A 58 23.76 -7.96 -14.60
N SER A 59 22.83 -7.80 -15.55
CA SER A 59 22.23 -6.50 -15.90
C SER A 59 21.31 -5.93 -14.80
N GLU A 60 20.83 -6.77 -13.88
CA GLU A 60 20.16 -6.34 -12.66
C GLU A 60 21.15 -6.34 -11.49
N SER A 61 21.44 -5.14 -10.98
CA SER A 61 22.41 -4.90 -9.91
C SER A 61 21.76 -4.65 -8.55
N THR A 62 20.51 -5.08 -8.37
CA THR A 62 19.75 -4.93 -7.12
C THR A 62 20.49 -5.56 -5.94
N THR A 63 20.68 -4.82 -4.84
CA THR A 63 21.41 -5.32 -3.67
C THR A 63 20.54 -6.16 -2.73
N LEU A 64 19.34 -5.66 -2.38
CA LEU A 64 18.38 -6.35 -1.51
C LEU A 64 17.06 -6.66 -2.24
N GLY A 65 16.50 -5.68 -2.94
CA GLY A 65 15.23 -5.83 -3.65
C GLY A 65 13.98 -5.65 -2.78
N THR A 66 12.83 -6.06 -3.31
CA THR A 66 11.52 -6.00 -2.66
C THR A 66 10.64 -7.15 -3.17
N PRO A 67 9.69 -7.69 -2.38
CA PRO A 67 8.69 -8.63 -2.88
C PRO A 67 7.93 -8.12 -4.12
N MET A 68 7.78 -6.80 -4.30
CA MET A 68 7.17 -6.19 -5.48
C MET A 68 7.94 -6.47 -6.79
N LYS A 69 9.19 -6.95 -6.71
CA LYS A 69 9.95 -7.42 -7.89
C LYS A 69 9.35 -8.67 -8.51
N PHE A 70 8.58 -9.45 -7.74
CA PHE A 70 7.92 -10.65 -8.25
C PHE A 70 6.69 -10.31 -9.11
N THR A 71 5.84 -9.42 -8.61
CA THR A 71 4.66 -8.89 -9.29
C THR A 71 4.16 -7.63 -8.58
N MET A 72 3.69 -6.64 -9.33
CA MET A 72 3.06 -5.44 -8.75
C MET A 72 2.10 -4.81 -9.76
N CYS A 73 0.80 -4.94 -9.50
CA CYS A 73 -0.26 -4.35 -10.31
C CYS A 73 -1.48 -4.08 -9.43
N ILE A 74 -2.06 -2.89 -9.58
CA ILE A 74 -3.23 -2.44 -8.85
C ILE A 74 -4.17 -1.70 -9.79
N ALA A 75 -5.48 -1.82 -9.57
CA ALA A 75 -6.44 -0.93 -10.18
C ALA A 75 -6.87 0.12 -9.16
N GLU A 76 -7.12 1.34 -9.62
CA GLU A 76 -7.72 2.36 -8.77
C GLU A 76 -9.20 2.03 -8.53
N ASN A 77 -9.68 2.27 -7.31
CA ASN A 77 -11.07 2.11 -6.95
C ASN A 77 -11.85 3.38 -7.32
N GLU A 78 -12.11 3.55 -8.61
CA GLU A 78 -12.79 4.73 -9.16
C GLU A 78 -14.20 4.92 -8.58
N ASP A 79 -14.89 3.83 -8.24
CA ASP A 79 -16.22 3.87 -7.61
C ASP A 79 -16.21 4.48 -6.20
N SER A 80 -15.05 4.52 -5.54
CA SER A 80 -14.88 5.12 -4.22
C SER A 80 -14.51 6.61 -4.26
N LEU A 81 -14.16 7.13 -5.43
CA LEU A 81 -13.81 8.53 -5.60
C LEU A 81 -15.07 9.40 -5.44
N ARG A 82 -14.91 10.58 -4.85
CA ARG A 82 -16.00 11.54 -4.63
C ARG A 82 -15.51 12.97 -4.86
N GLN A 83 -16.45 13.89 -5.01
CA GLN A 83 -16.15 15.32 -5.24
C GLN A 83 -15.25 15.51 -6.47
N GLU A 84 -14.16 16.28 -6.33
CA GLU A 84 -13.20 16.54 -7.40
C GLU A 84 -12.02 15.57 -7.39
N TRP A 85 -12.07 14.49 -6.62
CA TRP A 85 -11.07 13.43 -6.72
C TRP A 85 -11.29 12.66 -8.02
N ARG A 86 -10.39 12.84 -8.99
CA ARG A 86 -10.45 12.16 -10.27
C ARG A 86 -9.49 10.96 -10.32
N PRO A 87 -9.74 9.96 -11.18
CA PRO A 87 -8.80 8.86 -11.41
C PRO A 87 -7.40 9.37 -11.78
N LEU A 88 -6.35 8.63 -11.42
CA LEU A 88 -4.96 8.98 -11.71
C LEU A 88 -4.74 9.21 -13.22
N SER A 89 -5.45 8.49 -14.08
CA SER A 89 -5.42 8.73 -15.53
C SER A 89 -5.87 10.13 -15.92
N VAL A 90 -6.95 10.62 -15.32
CA VAL A 90 -7.51 11.95 -15.59
C VAL A 90 -6.61 13.06 -15.07
N GLU A 91 -6.05 12.89 -13.87
CA GLU A 91 -5.02 13.80 -13.32
C GLU A 91 -3.79 13.89 -14.22
N ARG A 92 -3.56 12.87 -15.05
CA ARG A 92 -2.46 12.78 -16.03
C ARG A 92 -2.88 13.16 -17.45
N GLY A 93 -4.07 13.73 -17.62
CA GLY A 93 -4.54 14.33 -18.88
C GLY A 93 -5.29 13.40 -19.84
N TYR A 94 -5.71 12.21 -19.38
CA TYR A 94 -6.50 11.27 -20.19
C TYR A 94 -8.01 11.39 -19.91
N ASN A 95 -8.84 10.84 -20.80
CA ASN A 95 -10.29 10.88 -20.63
C ASN A 95 -10.79 9.74 -19.72
N GLU A 96 -11.88 9.99 -18.98
CA GLU A 96 -12.50 9.01 -18.06
C GLU A 96 -12.98 7.71 -18.75
N ASN A 97 -13.31 7.80 -20.04
CA ASN A 97 -13.81 6.66 -20.82
C ASN A 97 -12.69 5.78 -21.39
N GLU A 98 -11.42 6.14 -21.17
CA GLU A 98 -10.27 5.42 -21.70
C GLU A 98 -9.66 4.51 -20.63
N THR A 99 -9.28 3.30 -21.03
CA THR A 99 -8.47 2.45 -20.14
C THR A 99 -7.02 2.88 -20.26
N ILE A 100 -6.43 3.31 -19.15
CA ILE A 100 -5.06 3.79 -19.09
C ILE A 100 -4.25 2.90 -18.16
N VAL A 101 -3.04 2.56 -18.58
CA VAL A 101 -2.02 1.92 -17.75
C VAL A 101 -0.96 2.94 -17.41
N THR A 102 -0.73 3.17 -16.13
CA THR A 102 0.38 3.99 -15.61
C THR A 102 1.41 3.08 -14.97
N VAL A 103 2.65 3.14 -15.46
CA VAL A 103 3.79 2.40 -14.92
C VAL A 103 4.66 3.36 -14.12
N ILE A 104 4.76 3.12 -12.81
CA ILE A 104 5.49 3.96 -11.86
C ILE A 104 6.69 3.17 -11.32
N PRO A 105 7.92 3.67 -11.46
CA PRO A 105 9.07 3.08 -10.79
C PRO A 105 8.90 3.14 -9.27
N VAL A 106 9.10 2.02 -8.57
CA VAL A 106 9.13 1.96 -7.10
C VAL A 106 10.34 1.18 -6.63
N THR A 107 10.97 1.58 -5.53
CA THR A 107 12.20 0.93 -5.00
C THR A 107 11.99 0.16 -3.72
N CYS A 108 11.03 0.58 -2.89
CA CYS A 108 10.72 -0.12 -1.65
C CYS A 108 9.26 0.08 -1.23
N GLY A 109 8.88 -0.55 -0.13
CA GLY A 109 7.49 -0.60 0.34
C GLY A 109 6.73 -1.85 -0.14
N PRO A 110 5.39 -1.85 -0.02
CA PRO A 110 4.58 -0.80 0.61
C PRO A 110 4.85 -0.69 2.12
N ILE A 111 5.11 0.53 2.61
CA ILE A 111 5.09 0.83 4.06
C ILE A 111 3.70 1.34 4.39
N GLN A 112 3.01 0.68 5.32
CA GLN A 112 1.62 0.99 5.66
C GLN A 112 1.55 1.83 6.94
N LEU A 113 0.96 3.03 6.84
CA LEU A 113 0.46 3.78 7.97
C LEU A 113 -0.82 3.12 8.47
N VAL A 114 -0.83 2.76 9.75
CA VAL A 114 -1.97 2.18 10.46
C VAL A 114 -2.49 3.21 11.45
N ASP A 115 -3.70 3.71 11.22
CA ASP A 115 -4.30 4.75 12.05
C ASP A 115 -5.81 4.58 12.15
N PHE A 116 -6.33 4.10 13.28
CA PHE A 116 -7.76 3.85 13.44
C PHE A 116 -8.53 5.05 14.01
N PHE A 117 -7.84 6.09 14.50
CA PHE A 117 -8.44 7.06 15.41
C PHE A 117 -8.57 8.45 14.84
N THR A 118 -7.70 8.86 13.92
CA THR A 118 -7.73 10.23 13.39
C THR A 118 -9.02 10.50 12.65
N LYS A 119 -9.64 11.65 12.94
CA LYS A 119 -10.90 12.11 12.35
C LYS A 119 -10.77 13.42 11.58
N ASP A 120 -9.62 14.09 11.67
CA ASP A 120 -9.35 15.35 11.00
C ASP A 120 -8.28 15.19 9.92
N ALA A 121 -8.49 15.85 8.77
CA ALA A 121 -7.58 15.75 7.63
C ALA A 121 -6.18 16.28 7.96
N ASN A 122 -6.06 17.36 8.73
CA ASN A 122 -4.78 17.99 9.01
C ASN A 122 -3.85 17.10 9.87
N THR A 123 -4.38 16.43 10.90
CA THR A 123 -3.60 15.45 11.67
C THR A 123 -3.26 14.24 10.82
N LEU A 124 -4.20 13.74 10.01
CA LEU A 124 -3.96 12.60 9.14
C LEU A 124 -2.82 12.89 8.14
N ILE A 125 -2.86 14.05 7.46
CA ILE A 125 -1.78 14.49 6.55
C ILE A 125 -0.46 14.63 7.31
N SER A 126 -0.49 15.12 8.56
CA SER A 126 0.71 15.23 9.39
C SER A 126 1.31 13.86 9.76
N LEU A 127 0.48 12.84 10.02
CA LEU A 127 0.92 11.45 10.25
C LEU A 127 1.49 10.82 8.98
N MET A 128 0.86 11.07 7.82
CA MET A 128 1.40 10.65 6.52
C MET A 128 2.75 11.31 6.24
N ALA A 129 2.89 12.60 6.53
CA ALA A 129 4.15 13.33 6.36
C ALA A 129 5.27 12.80 7.27
N GLN A 130 4.94 12.42 8.51
CA GLN A 130 5.90 11.75 9.43
C GLN A 130 6.34 10.39 8.88
N SER A 131 5.42 9.60 8.33
CA SER A 131 5.75 8.32 7.68
C SER A 131 6.65 8.52 6.46
N LEU A 132 6.40 9.56 5.68
CA LEU A 132 7.19 9.91 4.49
C LEU A 132 8.57 10.51 4.84
N HIS A 133 8.76 11.03 6.06
CA HIS A 133 10.05 11.57 6.48
C HIS A 133 11.14 10.49 6.49
N SER A 134 10.79 9.26 6.89
CA SER A 134 11.71 8.12 6.95
C SER A 134 11.94 7.43 5.60
N VAL A 135 11.32 7.90 4.52
CA VAL A 135 11.62 7.40 3.17
C VAL A 135 13.10 7.63 2.85
N TYR A 136 13.76 6.56 2.41
CA TYR A 136 15.22 6.46 2.29
C TYR A 136 15.93 6.71 3.63
N ASN A 137 16.75 7.76 3.69
CA ASN A 137 17.28 8.33 4.92
C ASN A 137 16.45 9.56 5.28
N ALA A 138 16.23 9.77 6.58
CA ALA A 138 15.54 10.94 7.13
C ALA A 138 16.13 12.27 6.61
N GLU A 139 17.44 12.31 6.36
CA GLU A 139 18.17 13.49 5.89
C GLU A 139 18.30 13.60 4.36
N MET A 140 17.69 12.68 3.58
CA MET A 140 17.76 12.69 2.12
C MET A 140 16.71 13.65 1.53
N PRO A 141 17.11 14.74 0.84
CA PRO A 141 16.19 15.70 0.21
C PRO A 141 15.89 15.36 -1.26
N PHE A 142 15.01 16.17 -1.87
CA PHE A 142 14.73 16.19 -3.31
C PHE A 142 14.24 14.86 -3.90
N ILE A 143 13.40 14.12 -3.18
CA ILE A 143 12.79 12.90 -3.72
C ILE A 143 11.76 13.28 -4.78
N ASN A 144 11.83 12.64 -5.95
CA ASN A 144 11.03 13.05 -7.10
C ASN A 144 9.75 12.24 -7.30
N ASP A 145 9.65 11.04 -6.73
CA ASP A 145 8.49 10.17 -6.93
C ASP A 145 8.16 9.37 -5.66
N CYS A 146 6.87 9.26 -5.37
CA CYS A 146 6.32 8.36 -4.37
C CYS A 146 4.86 8.02 -4.73
N THR A 147 4.57 6.73 -4.87
CA THR A 147 3.19 6.26 -5.01
C THR A 147 2.56 6.15 -3.64
N ILE A 148 1.40 6.80 -3.48
CA ILE A 148 0.61 6.79 -2.24
C ILE A 148 -0.71 6.11 -2.54
N VAL A 149 -0.99 5.03 -1.82
CA VAL A 149 -2.22 4.25 -1.94
C VAL A 149 -3.09 4.51 -0.72
N ILE A 150 -4.23 5.16 -0.92
CA ILE A 150 -5.12 5.63 0.16
C ILE A 150 -6.35 4.71 0.22
N SER A 151 -6.69 4.21 1.41
CA SER A 151 -7.93 3.46 1.60
C SER A 151 -9.16 4.37 1.53
N PRO A 152 -10.34 3.87 1.14
CA PRO A 152 -11.57 4.66 1.11
C PRO A 152 -11.88 5.39 2.42
N GLU A 153 -11.55 4.79 3.58
CA GLU A 153 -11.81 5.41 4.89
C GLU A 153 -10.88 6.60 5.20
N HIS A 154 -9.62 6.56 4.75
CA HIS A 154 -8.73 7.71 4.80
C HIS A 154 -9.17 8.79 3.80
N LEU A 155 -9.61 8.40 2.60
CA LEU A 155 -10.19 9.33 1.64
C LEU A 155 -11.41 10.07 2.25
N ASP A 156 -12.34 9.34 2.87
CA ASP A 156 -13.50 9.95 3.51
C ASP A 156 -13.08 10.93 4.64
N THR A 157 -12.05 10.59 5.42
CA THR A 157 -11.50 11.47 6.47
C THR A 157 -10.89 12.75 5.87
N LEU A 158 -10.18 12.64 4.74
CA LEU A 158 -9.61 13.79 4.03
C LEU A 158 -10.72 14.70 3.49
N ILE A 159 -11.72 14.13 2.82
CA ILE A 159 -12.86 14.85 2.26
C ILE A 159 -13.65 15.57 3.34
N GLN A 160 -13.98 14.88 4.45
CA GLN A 160 -14.68 15.48 5.58
C GLN A 160 -13.89 16.63 6.22
N GLY A 161 -12.56 16.55 6.21
CA GLY A 161 -11.68 17.61 6.66
C GLY A 161 -11.40 18.70 5.62
N GLY A 162 -12.14 18.74 4.51
CA GLY A 162 -12.08 19.82 3.51
C GLY A 162 -11.05 19.65 2.39
N ILE A 163 -10.50 18.44 2.21
CA ILE A 163 -9.60 18.12 1.10
C ILE A 163 -10.41 17.62 -0.10
N SER A 164 -10.72 18.54 -0.99
CA SER A 164 -11.65 18.37 -2.11
C SER A 164 -11.05 17.72 -3.36
N SER A 165 -9.73 17.79 -3.54
CA SER A 165 -9.03 17.27 -4.72
C SER A 165 -7.68 16.62 -4.38
N LYS A 166 -7.20 15.76 -5.28
CA LYS A 166 -5.84 15.16 -5.20
C LYS A 166 -4.78 16.25 -5.20
N ARG A 167 -4.93 17.31 -6.01
CA ARG A 167 -3.98 18.42 -6.05
C ARG A 167 -3.87 19.14 -4.71
N GLN A 168 -5.01 19.44 -4.07
CA GLN A 168 -5.01 20.04 -2.74
C GLN A 168 -4.31 19.14 -1.72
N PHE A 169 -4.59 17.83 -1.75
CA PHE A 169 -3.94 16.85 -0.89
C PHE A 169 -2.42 16.83 -1.08
N GLN A 170 -1.94 16.73 -2.33
CA GLN A 170 -0.51 16.72 -2.67
C GLN A 170 0.20 17.96 -2.12
N THR A 171 -0.37 19.15 -2.33
CA THR A 171 0.20 20.42 -1.85
C THR A 171 0.27 20.47 -0.33
N CYS A 172 -0.83 20.13 0.36
CA CYS A 172 -0.86 20.08 1.82
C CYS A 172 0.16 19.08 2.38
N LEU A 173 0.25 17.88 1.80
CA LEU A 173 1.20 16.85 2.20
C LEU A 173 2.65 17.29 1.98
N TRP A 174 2.94 17.85 0.82
CA TRP A 174 4.25 18.39 0.48
C TRP A 174 4.71 19.46 1.49
N HIS A 175 3.82 20.39 1.81
CA HIS A 175 4.08 21.42 2.83
C HIS A 175 4.40 20.80 4.20
N LYS A 176 3.62 19.82 4.67
CA LYS A 176 3.87 19.13 5.95
C LYS A 176 5.20 18.38 5.94
N CYS A 177 5.54 17.70 4.86
CA CYS A 177 6.84 17.04 4.71
C CYS A 177 7.98 18.05 4.83
N ASN A 178 7.88 19.22 4.19
CA ASN A 178 8.92 20.25 4.24
C ASN A 178 9.07 20.89 5.62
N VAL A 179 7.96 21.12 6.34
CA VAL A 179 7.99 21.64 7.72
C VAL A 179 8.72 20.67 8.65
N ILE A 180 8.45 19.37 8.54
CA ILE A 180 9.15 18.33 9.32
C ILE A 180 10.64 18.31 8.95
N PHE A 181 10.96 18.44 7.67
CA PHE A 181 12.33 18.36 7.14
C PHE A 181 13.20 19.59 7.48
N LEU A 182 12.66 20.66 8.09
CA LEU A 182 13.46 21.83 8.46
C LEU A 182 14.60 21.50 9.46
N SER A 183 14.49 20.43 10.26
CA SER A 183 15.58 19.98 11.12
C SER A 183 16.83 19.55 10.34
N SER A 184 16.67 19.14 9.08
CA SER A 184 17.73 18.68 8.19
C SER A 184 18.68 19.78 7.70
N TYR A 185 18.39 21.06 8.00
CA TYR A 185 19.31 22.16 7.72
C TYR A 185 20.62 22.05 8.51
N ILE A 186 20.58 21.54 9.74
CA ILE A 186 21.79 21.35 10.57
C ILE A 186 22.77 20.37 9.90
N PRO A 187 22.38 19.12 9.57
CA PRO A 187 23.28 18.19 8.88
C PRO A 187 23.69 18.69 7.49
N ALA A 188 22.81 19.38 6.75
CA ALA A 188 23.17 19.96 5.44
C ALA A 188 24.26 21.04 5.56
N VAL A 189 24.13 21.98 6.49
CA VAL A 189 25.15 23.00 6.76
C VAL A 189 26.45 22.34 7.24
N ARG A 190 26.36 21.33 8.10
CA ARG A 190 27.53 20.56 8.55
C ARG A 190 28.28 19.95 7.37
N GLN A 191 27.59 19.32 6.44
CA GLN A 191 28.19 18.72 5.25
C GLN A 191 28.85 19.79 4.38
N PHE A 192 28.18 20.92 4.15
CA PHE A 192 28.73 22.05 3.40
C PHE A 192 30.02 22.59 4.01
N LEU A 193 30.01 22.88 5.32
CA LEU A 193 31.19 23.37 6.06
C LEU A 193 32.34 22.37 6.00
N THR A 194 32.05 21.07 6.10
CA THR A 194 33.07 20.01 6.06
C THR A 194 33.76 19.94 4.69
N ILE A 195 33.02 20.13 3.59
CA ILE A 195 33.55 20.01 2.23
C ILE A 195 34.24 21.31 1.76
N LYS A 196 33.68 22.48 2.10
CA LYS A 196 34.06 23.76 1.49
C LYS A 196 34.98 24.63 2.35
N THR A 197 35.32 24.23 3.57
CA THR A 197 36.10 25.08 4.46
C THR A 197 37.28 24.33 5.08
N SER A 198 38.38 25.05 5.32
CA SER A 198 39.52 24.56 6.11
C SER A 198 39.30 24.73 7.62
N LEU A 199 38.04 24.82 8.06
CA LEU A 199 37.73 25.05 9.48
C LEU A 199 38.20 23.88 10.34
N PRO A 200 38.63 24.13 11.59
CA PRO A 200 38.95 23.07 12.53
C PRO A 200 37.76 22.12 12.70
N LYS A 201 37.98 20.80 12.61
CA LYS A 201 36.92 19.77 12.72
C LYS A 201 36.10 19.87 14.01
N VAL A 202 36.69 20.42 15.08
CA VAL A 202 36.03 20.65 16.37
C VAL A 202 35.00 21.77 16.30
N LEU A 203 35.19 22.77 15.43
CA LEU A 203 34.33 23.95 15.31
C LEU A 203 33.14 23.73 14.36
N VAL A 204 33.29 22.84 13.38
CA VAL A 204 32.27 22.55 12.36
C VAL A 204 30.91 22.14 12.95
N PRO A 205 30.81 21.23 13.94
CA PRO A 205 29.53 20.86 14.53
C PRO A 205 28.83 22.02 15.23
N PHE A 206 29.59 22.85 15.95
CA PHE A 206 29.05 24.01 16.67
C PHE A 206 28.46 25.04 15.71
N LEU A 207 29.21 25.41 14.67
CA LEU A 207 28.74 26.33 13.64
C LEU A 207 27.55 25.78 12.85
N ALA A 208 27.53 24.48 12.56
CA ALA A 208 26.42 23.84 11.85
C ALA A 208 25.11 23.89 12.65
N VAL A 209 25.17 23.68 13.97
CA VAL A 209 23.99 23.83 14.84
C VAL A 209 23.49 25.26 14.81
N ILE A 210 24.36 26.26 14.99
CA ILE A 210 23.95 27.67 15.01
C ILE A 210 23.34 28.07 13.66
N LEU A 211 24.08 27.92 12.57
CA LEU A 211 23.66 28.35 11.25
C LEU A 211 22.43 27.56 10.75
N GLY A 212 22.44 26.23 10.94
CA GLY A 212 21.31 25.38 10.57
C GLY A 212 20.04 25.72 11.34
N THR A 213 20.15 26.03 12.64
CA THR A 213 19.00 26.44 13.46
C THR A 213 18.48 27.81 13.03
N ILE A 214 19.35 28.78 12.75
CA ILE A 214 18.96 30.09 12.24
C ILE A 214 18.19 29.93 10.92
N LEU A 215 18.71 29.15 9.96
CA LEU A 215 18.04 28.90 8.68
C LEU A 215 16.68 28.22 8.88
N ALA A 216 16.60 27.22 9.77
CA ALA A 216 15.35 26.54 10.08
C ALA A 216 14.31 27.49 10.72
N ILE A 217 14.73 28.37 11.65
CA ILE A 217 13.85 29.37 12.27
C ILE A 217 13.36 30.38 11.23
N LEU A 218 14.26 30.90 10.39
CA LEU A 218 13.89 31.83 9.32
C LEU A 218 12.87 31.21 8.38
N GLN A 219 13.04 29.93 8.01
CA GLN A 219 12.05 29.23 7.20
C GLN A 219 10.73 29.03 7.94
N ARG A 220 10.74 28.64 9.23
CA ARG A 220 9.50 28.55 10.04
C ARG A 220 8.76 29.87 10.09
N LEU A 221 9.47 30.99 10.25
CA LEU A 221 8.88 32.32 10.27
C LEU A 221 8.25 32.68 8.92
N ARG A 222 8.90 32.35 7.80
CA ARG A 222 8.32 32.54 6.46
C ARG A 222 7.00 31.77 6.31
N VAL A 223 6.98 30.50 6.71
CA VAL A 223 5.77 29.68 6.68
C VAL A 223 4.67 30.26 7.58
N PHE A 224 5.03 30.69 8.80
CA PHE A 224 4.11 31.33 9.73
C PHE A 224 3.52 32.62 9.16
N MET A 225 4.31 33.40 8.42
CA MET A 225 3.87 34.62 7.73
C MET A 225 3.07 34.36 6.44
N GLY A 226 2.75 33.10 6.11
CA GLY A 226 1.96 32.74 4.94
C GLY A 226 2.72 32.71 3.62
N TYR A 227 4.06 32.78 3.65
CA TYR A 227 4.86 32.53 2.45
C TYR A 227 4.91 31.03 2.16
N ASP A 228 4.91 30.68 0.87
CA ASP A 228 5.04 29.29 0.41
C ASP A 228 6.29 28.65 1.04
N PRO A 229 6.17 27.48 1.71
CA PRO A 229 7.29 26.70 2.24
C PRO A 229 8.13 26.05 1.13
N LEU A 230 8.39 26.76 0.02
CA LEU A 230 9.49 26.46 -0.88
C LEU A 230 10.78 26.62 -0.08
N THR A 231 11.13 25.56 0.63
CA THR A 231 12.41 25.44 1.32
C THR A 231 13.47 25.24 0.24
N PHE A 232 14.66 25.81 0.46
CA PHE A 232 15.82 25.52 -0.40
C PHE A 232 16.26 24.05 -0.31
N LEU A 233 15.70 23.31 0.65
CA LEU A 233 15.99 21.92 0.94
C LEU A 233 14.68 21.19 1.29
N PRO A 234 13.84 20.84 0.30
CA PRO A 234 12.60 20.12 0.51
C PRO A 234 12.83 18.61 0.56
N LYS A 235 11.97 17.88 1.29
CA LYS A 235 12.04 16.40 1.36
C LYS A 235 11.68 15.78 0.00
N PHE A 236 10.60 16.27 -0.59
CA PHE A 236 10.15 15.94 -1.95
C PHE A 236 10.26 17.17 -2.82
N SER A 237 10.63 17.01 -4.08
CA SER A 237 10.94 18.17 -4.94
C SER A 237 9.73 19.05 -5.24
N SER A 238 8.53 18.47 -5.30
CA SER A 238 7.29 19.22 -5.52
C SER A 238 6.05 18.41 -5.08
N PRO A 239 4.85 19.00 -5.07
CA PRO A 239 3.61 18.25 -4.94
C PRO A 239 3.41 17.17 -6.02
N ASP A 240 3.98 17.37 -7.22
CA ASP A 240 3.89 16.41 -8.34
C ASP A 240 4.68 15.12 -8.09
N SER A 241 5.51 15.10 -7.04
CA SER A 241 6.22 13.90 -6.63
C SER A 241 5.32 12.82 -6.06
N PHE A 242 4.05 13.12 -5.75
CA PHE A 242 3.13 12.15 -5.15
C PHE A 242 2.11 11.62 -6.17
N HIS A 243 2.19 10.33 -6.50
CA HIS A 243 1.22 9.64 -7.35
C HIS A 243 0.12 9.05 -6.47
N ILE A 244 -1.06 9.67 -6.46
CA ILE A 244 -2.16 9.30 -5.56
C ILE A 244 -3.09 8.29 -6.23
N VAL A 245 -3.24 7.14 -5.59
CA VAL A 245 -4.15 6.05 -6.00
C VAL A 245 -5.08 5.74 -4.85
N VAL A 246 -6.39 5.77 -5.08
CA VAL A 246 -7.35 5.30 -4.07
C VAL A 246 -7.64 3.83 -4.32
N ALA A 247 -7.37 2.97 -3.36
CA ALA A 247 -7.64 1.54 -3.48
C ALA A 247 -7.74 0.88 -2.09
N GLY A 248 -8.40 -0.26 -2.03
CA GLY A 248 -8.75 -0.91 -0.78
C GLY A 248 -10.26 -1.04 -0.63
N GLY A 249 -10.67 -1.91 0.29
CA GLY A 249 -12.06 -2.10 0.66
C GLY A 249 -12.38 -1.53 2.04
N PRO A 250 -13.66 -1.64 2.47
CA PRO A 250 -14.06 -1.28 3.82
C PRO A 250 -13.42 -2.25 4.81
N GLY A 251 -12.75 -1.75 5.85
CA GLY A 251 -12.00 -2.60 6.78
C GLY A 251 -10.82 -1.93 7.46
N GLY A 252 -10.68 -0.62 7.32
CA GLY A 252 -9.76 0.18 8.11
C GLY A 252 -9.13 1.36 7.37
N LYS A 253 -8.63 2.24 8.20
CA LYS A 253 -7.94 3.47 7.86
C LYS A 253 -6.46 3.20 7.67
N PHE A 254 -6.05 3.12 6.41
CA PHE A 254 -4.70 2.77 6.03
C PHE A 254 -4.24 3.58 4.82
N THR A 255 -2.98 3.96 4.82
CA THR A 255 -2.30 4.52 3.64
C THR A 255 -0.98 3.80 3.45
N SER A 256 -0.66 3.43 2.21
CA SER A 256 0.63 2.81 1.88
C SER A 256 1.49 3.75 1.04
N PHE A 257 2.80 3.74 1.31
CA PHE A 257 3.80 4.55 0.60
C PHE A 257 4.80 3.65 -0.11
N MET A 258 5.08 3.96 -1.37
CA MET A 258 6.06 3.28 -2.21
C MET A 258 6.91 4.33 -2.94
N PRO A 259 8.07 4.72 -2.39
CA PRO A 259 8.95 5.69 -3.01
C PRO A 259 9.52 5.18 -4.33
N GLY A 260 9.72 6.10 -5.27
CA GLY A 260 10.24 5.84 -6.61
C GLY A 260 11.76 5.74 -6.66
N PHE A 261 12.34 6.00 -7.83
CA PHE A 261 13.80 5.96 -8.05
C PHE A 261 14.31 7.27 -8.66
N GLY A 262 14.40 8.34 -7.87
CA GLY A 262 14.83 9.61 -8.43
C GLY A 262 15.03 10.64 -7.34
N VAL A 263 16.19 11.29 -7.37
CA VAL A 263 16.55 12.32 -6.40
C VAL A 263 17.24 13.48 -7.09
N GLY A 264 16.99 14.69 -6.61
CA GLY A 264 17.68 15.89 -7.04
C GLY A 264 16.84 16.81 -7.93
N LEU A 265 17.42 17.98 -8.21
CA LEU A 265 16.83 19.03 -9.03
C LEU A 265 16.73 18.60 -10.50
N PRO A 266 15.79 19.15 -11.29
CA PRO A 266 15.61 18.76 -12.70
C PRO A 266 16.88 18.79 -13.56
N SER A 267 17.84 19.66 -13.25
CA SER A 267 19.11 19.73 -13.97
C SER A 267 20.10 18.59 -13.64
N MET A 268 19.82 17.78 -12.61
CA MET A 268 20.69 16.71 -12.15
C MET A 268 20.36 15.40 -12.87
N PRO A 269 21.35 14.61 -13.33
CA PRO A 269 21.11 13.33 -14.00
C PRO A 269 20.24 12.36 -13.20
N THR A 270 20.35 12.43 -11.87
CA THR A 270 19.61 11.56 -10.94
C THR A 270 18.13 11.90 -10.83
N ALA A 271 17.70 13.08 -11.29
CA ALA A 271 16.33 13.54 -11.12
C ALA A 271 15.34 12.81 -12.03
N HIS A 272 15.78 12.41 -13.22
CA HIS A 272 14.97 11.75 -14.24
C HIS A 272 15.18 10.23 -14.29
N MET A 273 15.82 9.66 -13.27
CA MET A 273 16.01 8.21 -13.20
C MET A 273 14.71 7.44 -12.91
N SER A 274 13.68 8.14 -12.44
CA SER A 274 12.31 7.67 -12.30
C SER A 274 11.39 8.66 -12.97
N CYS A 275 10.48 8.13 -13.78
CA CYS A 275 9.40 8.87 -14.37
C CYS A 275 8.24 7.90 -14.51
N ALA A 276 7.10 8.26 -13.93
CA ALA A 276 5.86 7.56 -14.21
C ALA A 276 5.44 7.80 -15.66
N VAL A 277 5.12 6.74 -16.38
CA VAL A 277 4.66 6.82 -17.79
C VAL A 277 3.25 6.25 -17.87
N SER A 278 2.37 6.94 -18.58
CA SER A 278 1.00 6.49 -18.83
C SER A 278 0.82 6.23 -20.31
N CYS A 279 0.11 5.17 -20.66
CA CYS A 279 -0.32 4.89 -22.01
C CYS A 279 -1.76 4.40 -22.04
N LYS A 280 -2.46 4.72 -23.13
CA LYS A 280 -3.77 4.16 -23.42
C LYS A 280 -3.63 2.69 -23.78
N VAL A 281 -4.51 1.85 -23.22
CA VAL A 281 -4.63 0.46 -23.67
C VAL A 281 -5.30 0.47 -25.02
N GLU A 282 -4.58 0.02 -26.04
CA GLU A 282 -5.15 -0.20 -27.36
C GLU A 282 -6.15 -1.35 -27.28
N ASP A 283 -7.27 -1.23 -28.00
CA ASP A 283 -8.13 -2.38 -28.22
C ASP A 283 -7.29 -3.47 -28.86
N LEU A 284 -7.36 -4.68 -28.30
CA LEU A 284 -6.62 -5.83 -28.80
C LEU A 284 -6.78 -5.86 -30.33
N PRO A 285 -5.70 -5.74 -31.14
CA PRO A 285 -5.79 -6.19 -32.52
C PRO A 285 -6.32 -7.62 -32.43
N SER A 286 -7.29 -7.97 -33.27
CA SER A 286 -7.91 -9.29 -33.27
C SER A 286 -6.79 -10.34 -33.27
N ILE A 287 -6.48 -10.87 -32.08
CA ILE A 287 -5.46 -11.90 -31.93
C ILE A 287 -6.10 -13.09 -32.62
N GLN A 288 -5.77 -13.29 -33.90
CA GLN A 288 -5.84 -14.61 -34.49
C GLN A 288 -5.06 -15.48 -33.52
N MET A 289 -5.77 -16.36 -32.82
CA MET A 289 -5.20 -17.36 -31.95
C MET A 289 -4.08 -18.02 -32.73
N ILE A 290 -2.84 -17.59 -32.50
CA ILE A 290 -1.66 -18.31 -32.98
C ILE A 290 -1.82 -19.66 -32.30
N SER A 291 -2.13 -20.68 -33.09
CA SER A 291 -2.22 -22.05 -32.62
C SER A 291 -0.82 -22.43 -32.15
N VAL A 292 -0.55 -22.22 -30.86
CA VAL A 292 0.71 -22.60 -30.25
C VAL A 292 0.72 -24.13 -30.24
N TYR A 293 1.44 -24.69 -31.21
CA TYR A 293 2.04 -26.04 -31.25
C TYR A 293 1.26 -27.16 -30.53
N ASN A 294 0.38 -27.84 -31.28
CA ASN A 294 -0.08 -29.19 -30.97
C ASN A 294 0.93 -30.21 -31.52
N ASP A 295 2.15 -30.21 -31.01
CA ASP A 295 3.10 -31.29 -31.33
C ASP A 295 3.93 -31.65 -30.11
N ALA A 296 3.43 -32.61 -29.35
CA ALA A 296 4.20 -33.34 -28.35
C ALA A 296 3.53 -34.69 -28.07
N THR A 297 3.75 -35.63 -28.99
CA THR A 297 3.82 -37.06 -28.66
C THR A 297 4.99 -37.29 -27.71
N THR A 298 4.80 -37.03 -26.41
CA THR A 298 5.75 -37.40 -25.36
C THR A 298 5.00 -37.88 -24.13
N LYS A 299 5.32 -39.12 -23.75
CA LYS A 299 4.86 -39.92 -22.61
C LYS A 299 4.33 -39.12 -21.42
N GLU A 300 3.15 -39.55 -20.96
CA GLU A 300 2.52 -39.20 -19.69
C GLU A 300 3.50 -39.33 -18.52
N SER A 301 4.11 -38.22 -18.13
CA SER A 301 4.34 -37.93 -16.72
C SER A 301 3.15 -37.11 -16.25
N GLU A 302 2.46 -37.53 -15.19
CA GLU A 302 1.42 -36.76 -14.48
C GLU A 302 1.99 -35.42 -13.97
N SER A 303 2.19 -34.50 -14.89
CA SER A 303 2.44 -33.10 -14.61
C SER A 303 1.09 -32.44 -14.76
N ILE A 304 0.51 -32.05 -13.63
CA ILE A 304 -0.72 -31.26 -13.61
C ILE A 304 -0.37 -29.92 -14.24
N ILE A 305 -0.65 -29.76 -15.53
CA ILE A 305 -0.61 -28.47 -16.21
C ILE A 305 -1.81 -27.67 -15.69
N VAL A 306 -1.55 -26.82 -14.70
CA VAL A 306 -2.56 -25.92 -14.16
C VAL A 306 -2.81 -24.82 -15.18
N ASP A 307 -3.97 -24.84 -15.84
CA ASP A 307 -4.39 -23.74 -16.73
C ASP A 307 -4.67 -22.47 -15.88
N PRO A 308 -3.86 -21.41 -15.99
CA PRO A 308 -4.02 -20.18 -15.21
C PRO A 308 -5.26 -19.37 -15.62
N ARG A 309 -5.97 -19.73 -16.70
CA ARG A 309 -7.23 -19.11 -17.12
C ARG A 309 -8.44 -19.76 -16.43
N LYS A 310 -8.29 -20.99 -15.93
CA LYS A 310 -9.38 -21.75 -15.32
C LYS A 310 -9.79 -21.06 -14.02
N GLN A 311 -10.97 -20.43 -14.02
CA GLN A 311 -11.60 -19.99 -12.79
C GLN A 311 -11.90 -21.23 -11.95
N HIS A 312 -11.17 -21.44 -10.87
CA HIS A 312 -11.65 -22.31 -9.82
C HIS A 312 -12.92 -21.66 -9.28
N LYS A 313 -14.08 -22.26 -9.56
CA LYS A 313 -15.29 -21.95 -8.81
C LYS A 313 -14.93 -22.21 -7.35
N MET A 314 -14.86 -21.15 -6.55
CA MET A 314 -14.79 -21.30 -5.11
C MET A 314 -15.94 -22.24 -4.74
N GLN A 315 -15.62 -23.33 -4.05
CA GLN A 315 -16.64 -24.28 -3.65
C GLN A 315 -17.61 -23.49 -2.76
N THR A 316 -18.82 -23.25 -3.25
CA THR A 316 -19.83 -22.54 -2.48
C THR A 316 -20.13 -23.41 -1.27
N PHE A 317 -19.68 -22.99 -0.09
CA PHE A 317 -20.01 -23.71 1.13
C PHE A 317 -21.53 -23.61 1.32
N GLN A 318 -22.21 -24.75 1.21
CA GLN A 318 -23.61 -24.81 1.55
C GLN A 318 -23.73 -24.58 3.06
N LEU A 319 -24.29 -23.43 3.44
CA LEU A 319 -24.52 -23.12 4.84
C LEU A 319 -25.39 -24.21 5.46
N ALA A 320 -25.04 -24.66 6.66
CA ALA A 320 -25.89 -25.58 7.40
C ALA A 320 -27.28 -24.95 7.60
N PRO A 321 -28.37 -25.73 7.40
CA PRO A 321 -29.72 -25.22 7.58
C PRO A 321 -29.91 -24.69 9.01
N ARG A 322 -30.44 -23.47 9.13
CA ARG A 322 -30.78 -22.87 10.42
C ARG A 322 -32.12 -23.45 10.90
N ASN A 323 -32.04 -24.50 11.70
CA ASN A 323 -33.22 -25.17 12.28
C ASN A 323 -33.96 -24.35 13.35
N GLY A 324 -33.47 -23.15 13.70
CA GLY A 324 -34.09 -22.23 14.67
C GLY A 324 -34.04 -22.72 16.13
N LYS A 325 -33.38 -23.85 16.41
CA LYS A 325 -33.30 -24.44 17.75
C LYS A 325 -31.85 -24.71 18.14
N LEU A 326 -31.46 -24.18 19.29
CA LEU A 326 -30.18 -24.50 19.93
C LEU A 326 -30.37 -25.74 20.80
N SER A 327 -29.46 -26.70 20.70
CA SER A 327 -29.53 -27.95 21.48
C SER A 327 -28.13 -28.50 21.75
N LYS A 328 -28.03 -29.39 22.74
CA LYS A 328 -26.77 -30.07 23.12
C LYS A 328 -25.70 -29.07 23.58
N VAL A 329 -24.45 -29.34 23.23
CA VAL A 329 -23.30 -28.54 23.68
C VAL A 329 -23.05 -27.37 22.73
N ILE A 330 -23.06 -26.14 23.26
CA ILE A 330 -22.74 -24.91 22.54
C ILE A 330 -21.37 -24.42 23.00
N GLY A 331 -20.42 -24.35 22.08
CA GLY A 331 -19.09 -23.79 22.30
C GLY A 331 -19.08 -22.28 22.07
N LEU A 332 -18.72 -21.51 23.10
CA LEU A 332 -18.39 -20.09 22.98
C LEU A 332 -16.88 -19.97 22.78
N PHE A 333 -16.46 -19.62 21.57
CA PHE A 333 -15.05 -19.57 21.19
C PHE A 333 -14.55 -18.14 21.08
N ASP A 334 -13.73 -17.74 22.05
CA ASP A 334 -13.02 -16.47 22.09
C ASP A 334 -11.70 -16.56 21.31
N ILE A 335 -11.61 -15.83 20.20
CA ILE A 335 -10.38 -15.76 19.41
C ILE A 335 -9.40 -14.70 19.91
N SER A 336 -9.66 -14.08 21.05
CA SER A 336 -8.87 -13.02 21.71
C SER A 336 -8.86 -11.67 20.97
N LYS A 337 -9.93 -11.35 20.25
CA LYS A 337 -10.14 -10.00 19.71
C LYS A 337 -10.59 -9.04 20.83
N PRO A 338 -10.23 -7.74 20.79
CA PRO A 338 -10.71 -6.78 21.77
C PRO A 338 -12.23 -6.87 21.94
N LYS A 339 -12.72 -6.89 23.19
CA LYS A 339 -14.14 -6.99 23.56
C LYS A 339 -14.91 -8.26 23.12
N GLY A 340 -14.27 -9.18 22.39
CA GLY A 340 -14.89 -10.46 22.01
C GLY A 340 -15.37 -11.26 23.22
N ASN A 341 -14.62 -11.22 24.32
CA ASN A 341 -15.01 -11.83 25.58
C ASN A 341 -16.32 -11.25 26.15
N GLN A 342 -16.51 -9.92 26.10
CA GLN A 342 -17.72 -9.25 26.61
C GLN A 342 -18.96 -9.64 25.80
N ILE A 343 -18.82 -9.78 24.49
CA ILE A 343 -19.89 -10.26 23.62
C ILE A 343 -20.26 -11.70 23.98
N LEU A 344 -19.26 -12.57 24.17
CA LEU A 344 -19.50 -13.96 24.56
C LEU A 344 -20.09 -14.09 25.96
N ASP A 345 -19.72 -13.21 26.89
CA ASP A 345 -20.34 -13.14 28.23
C ASP A 345 -21.83 -12.83 28.10
N ARG A 346 -22.16 -11.79 27.30
CA ARG A 346 -23.56 -11.41 27.09
C ARG A 346 -24.36 -12.49 26.37
N ILE A 347 -23.75 -13.18 25.40
CA ILE A 347 -24.38 -14.33 24.72
C ILE A 347 -24.62 -15.46 25.72
N SER A 348 -23.65 -15.78 26.57
CA SER A 348 -23.78 -16.80 27.62
C SER A 348 -24.96 -16.50 28.54
N GLU A 349 -25.08 -15.26 29.04
CA GLU A 349 -26.21 -14.83 29.85
C GLU A 349 -27.55 -15.01 29.14
N LEU A 350 -27.63 -14.57 27.87
CA LEU A 350 -28.86 -14.69 27.09
C LEU A 350 -29.24 -16.14 26.81
N LEU A 351 -28.26 -17.03 26.61
CA LEU A 351 -28.51 -18.45 26.43
C LEU A 351 -29.05 -19.09 27.72
N HIS A 352 -28.49 -18.76 28.89
CA HIS A 352 -29.04 -19.25 30.16
C HIS A 352 -30.46 -18.74 30.45
N LEU A 353 -30.78 -17.52 30.02
CA LEU A 353 -32.09 -16.91 30.26
C LEU A 353 -33.16 -17.39 29.26
N ARG A 354 -32.78 -17.70 28.01
CA ARG A 354 -33.73 -17.92 26.91
C ARG A 354 -33.78 -19.35 26.40
N CYS A 355 -32.84 -20.20 26.79
CA CYS A 355 -32.81 -21.60 26.36
C CYS A 355 -33.11 -22.54 27.53
N ASP A 356 -33.71 -23.68 27.20
CA ASP A 356 -34.05 -24.72 28.17
C ASP A 356 -32.78 -25.39 28.72
N SER A 357 -32.90 -26.06 29.87
CA SER A 357 -31.88 -26.88 30.55
C SER A 357 -31.25 -28.00 29.69
N SER A 358 -31.75 -28.21 28.48
CA SER A 358 -31.23 -29.15 27.49
C SER A 358 -29.95 -28.69 26.76
N ILE A 359 -29.49 -27.45 26.98
CA ILE A 359 -28.22 -26.95 26.44
C ILE A 359 -27.10 -26.97 27.49
N THR A 360 -25.87 -27.26 27.05
CA THR A 360 -24.67 -27.14 27.87
C THR A 360 -23.72 -26.14 27.22
N ILE A 361 -23.27 -25.13 27.95
CA ILE A 361 -22.36 -24.12 27.41
C ILE A 361 -20.93 -24.46 27.80
N ARG A 362 -20.02 -24.45 26.83
CA ARG A 362 -18.57 -24.60 27.04
C ARG A 362 -17.84 -23.40 26.48
N ARG A 363 -16.77 -22.97 27.17
CA ARG A 363 -15.97 -21.83 26.74
C ARG A 363 -14.58 -22.26 26.31
N TYR A 364 -14.12 -21.70 25.22
CA TYR A 364 -12.81 -21.93 24.66
C TYR A 364 -12.17 -20.59 24.36
N THR A 365 -10.88 -20.49 24.63
CA THR A 365 -10.12 -19.28 24.35
C THR A 365 -8.84 -19.65 23.63
N LYS A 366 -8.56 -18.91 22.57
CA LYS A 366 -7.32 -18.98 21.82
C LYS A 366 -6.24 -18.17 22.53
N GLN A 367 -4.97 -18.43 22.24
CA GLN A 367 -3.87 -17.66 22.83
C GLN A 367 -3.80 -16.22 22.30
N SER A 368 -4.10 -16.02 21.01
CA SER A 368 -4.05 -14.71 20.36
C SER A 368 -4.85 -14.70 19.07
N PHE A 369 -5.46 -13.55 18.74
CA PHE A 369 -6.19 -13.37 17.48
C PHE A 369 -5.28 -13.46 16.25
N SER A 370 -4.00 -13.12 16.37
CA SER A 370 -3.04 -13.02 15.25
C SER A 370 -2.39 -14.35 14.84
N ARG A 371 -2.58 -15.44 15.60
CA ARG A 371 -2.01 -16.77 15.32
C ARG A 371 -3.07 -17.73 14.81
N ARG A 372 -2.73 -18.91 14.29
CA ARG A 372 -3.73 -19.98 14.07
C ARG A 372 -4.15 -20.58 15.42
N ALA A 373 -5.36 -21.12 15.51
CA ALA A 373 -5.77 -21.84 16.72
C ALA A 373 -4.98 -23.15 16.82
N ASP A 374 -4.63 -23.54 18.05
CA ASP A 374 -3.94 -24.81 18.31
C ASP A 374 -4.79 -25.97 17.73
N PRO A 375 -4.22 -26.85 16.89
CA PRO A 375 -4.95 -28.01 16.37
C PRO A 375 -5.62 -28.87 17.45
N ASN A 376 -5.01 -28.99 18.63
CA ASN A 376 -5.58 -29.72 19.76
C ASN A 376 -6.78 -29.00 20.36
N LEU A 377 -6.78 -27.67 20.35
CA LEU A 377 -7.95 -26.87 20.75
C LEU A 377 -9.10 -27.06 19.77
N LEU A 378 -8.82 -27.01 18.46
CA LEU A 378 -9.84 -27.22 17.42
C LEU A 378 -10.42 -28.64 17.47
N SER A 379 -9.57 -29.65 17.70
CA SER A 379 -10.01 -31.04 17.86
C SER A 379 -10.95 -31.19 19.05
N ARG A 380 -10.63 -30.59 20.20
CA ARG A 380 -11.51 -30.58 21.38
C ARG A 380 -12.85 -29.90 21.10
N ILE A 381 -12.83 -28.70 20.50
CA ILE A 381 -14.06 -27.99 20.12
C ILE A 381 -14.94 -28.86 19.22
N THR A 382 -14.34 -29.53 18.22
CA THR A 382 -15.07 -30.37 17.25
C THR A 382 -15.66 -31.63 17.90
N GLN A 383 -14.97 -32.22 18.88
CA GLN A 383 -15.43 -33.42 19.59
C GLN A 383 -16.50 -33.09 20.65
N GLU A 384 -16.37 -31.94 21.31
CA GLU A 384 -17.19 -31.59 22.47
C GLU A 384 -18.44 -30.78 22.10
N CYS A 385 -18.38 -29.98 21.03
CA CYS A 385 -19.44 -29.04 20.69
C CYS A 385 -20.30 -29.52 19.53
N TYR A 386 -21.60 -29.38 19.67
CA TYR A 386 -22.55 -29.57 18.59
C TYR A 386 -22.65 -28.31 17.70
N GLN A 387 -22.57 -27.13 18.32
CA GLN A 387 -22.56 -25.83 17.66
C GLN A 387 -21.50 -24.94 18.29
N VAL A 388 -20.91 -24.05 17.50
CA VAL A 388 -19.88 -23.11 17.98
C VAL A 388 -20.23 -21.70 17.56
N ILE A 389 -20.20 -20.78 18.51
CA ILE A 389 -20.30 -19.34 18.30
C ILE A 389 -18.90 -18.77 18.51
N ALA A 390 -18.27 -18.33 17.43
CA ALA A 390 -16.96 -17.68 17.46
C ALA A 390 -17.12 -16.16 17.39
N ALA A 391 -16.55 -15.44 18.36
CA ALA A 391 -16.57 -13.98 18.36
C ALA A 391 -15.47 -13.42 17.43
N ILE A 392 -15.79 -13.28 16.14
CA ILE A 392 -14.82 -12.89 15.09
C ILE A 392 -14.74 -11.38 14.81
N ALA A 393 -15.56 -10.56 15.47
CA ALA A 393 -15.68 -9.11 15.25
C ALA A 393 -15.04 -8.29 16.39
N ASP A 394 -14.79 -7.00 16.12
CA ASP A 394 -14.24 -6.01 17.06
C ASP A 394 -15.31 -5.36 17.96
#